data_AF-W2NYB5-F1
#
_entry.id   AF-W2NYB5-F1
#
_cell.length_a   1.000
_cell.length_b   1.000
_cell.length_c   1.000
_cell.angle_alpha   90.00
_cell.angle_beta   90.00
_cell.angle_gamma   90.00
#
_symmetry.space_group_name_H-M   'P 1'
#
loop_
_entity.id
_entity.type
_entity.pdbx_description
1 polymer ?
#
loop_
_entity_poly.entity_id
_entity_poly.type
_entity_poly.pdbx_seq_one_letter_code
_entity_poly.pdbx_strand_id
1 'polypeptide(L)'
;MLDLHNKIHPYVPEEFQDDPIYAKPSERQQDDAKAAKQARRKHRASMAAAAKANQDRRGRDVQDEIRPTPKTARKQSRSILQQTHFV
;
A
#
# COMPACT_ATOMS: atom_id res chain seq x y z
N MET A 1 -12.73 -8.44 17.20
CA MET A 1 -13.78 -8.20 16.18
C MET A 1 -15.07 -8.96 16.48
N LEU A 2 -15.26 -9.50 17.70
CA LEU A 2 -16.59 -9.97 18.15
C LEU A 2 -17.63 -8.84 18.23
N ASP A 3 -17.16 -7.59 18.22
CA ASP A 3 -17.98 -6.42 18.47
C ASP A 3 -19.09 -6.22 17.42
N LEU A 4 -18.87 -6.61 16.16
CA LEU A 4 -19.90 -6.44 15.12
C LEU A 4 -21.01 -7.50 15.23
N HIS A 5 -20.65 -8.78 15.34
CA HIS A 5 -21.63 -9.86 15.50
C HIS A 5 -22.54 -9.61 16.72
N ASN A 6 -21.97 -9.30 17.88
CA ASN A 6 -22.76 -9.03 19.09
C ASN A 6 -23.63 -7.77 18.98
N LYS A 7 -23.26 -6.79 18.15
CA LYS A 7 -24.02 -5.56 17.95
C LYS A 7 -25.17 -5.73 16.96
N ILE A 8 -25.00 -6.54 15.92
CA ILE A 8 -26.02 -6.71 14.88
C ILE A 8 -27.03 -7.79 15.25
N HIS A 9 -26.60 -8.87 15.91
CA HIS A 9 -27.43 -10.05 16.16
C HIS A 9 -28.74 -9.77 16.91
N PRO A 10 -28.80 -8.86 17.90
CA PRO A 10 -30.06 -8.51 18.57
C PRO A 10 -31.11 -7.87 17.65
N TYR A 11 -30.70 -7.33 16.51
CA TYR A 11 -31.57 -6.69 15.53
C TYR A 11 -31.85 -7.57 14.31
N VAL A 12 -31.38 -8.82 14.32
CA VAL A 12 -31.66 -9.80 13.28
C VAL A 12 -33.02 -10.46 13.60
N PRO A 13 -33.99 -10.42 12.67
CA PRO A 13 -35.26 -11.12 12.87
C PRO A 13 -35.04 -12.62 13.13
N GLU A 14 -35.93 -13.23 13.91
CA GLU A 14 -35.81 -14.63 14.34
C GLU A 14 -35.69 -15.59 13.15
N GLU A 15 -36.34 -15.27 12.04
CA GLU A 15 -36.31 -16.05 10.80
C GLU A 15 -34.91 -16.13 10.15
N PHE A 16 -34.00 -15.23 10.51
CA PHE A 16 -32.65 -15.14 9.92
C PHE A 16 -31.52 -15.33 10.93
N GLN A 17 -31.81 -15.66 12.20
CA GLN A 17 -30.76 -15.84 13.21
C GLN A 17 -29.78 -16.97 12.85
N ASP A 18 -30.28 -18.03 12.22
CA ASP A 18 -29.49 -19.16 11.77
C ASP A 18 -28.83 -18.95 10.39
N ASP A 19 -29.04 -17.79 9.75
CA ASP A 19 -28.43 -17.51 8.46
C ASP A 19 -26.89 -17.38 8.62
N PRO A 20 -26.09 -18.10 7.80
CA PRO A 20 -24.64 -18.01 7.82
C PRO A 20 -24.08 -16.57 7.67
N ILE A 21 -24.83 -15.63 7.12
CA ILE A 21 -24.46 -14.22 7.01
C ILE A 21 -24.30 -13.56 8.39
N TYR A 22 -25.10 -13.97 9.39
CA TYR A 22 -25.04 -13.45 10.76
C TYR A 22 -24.21 -14.32 11.71
N ALA A 23 -23.72 -15.46 11.23
CA ALA A 23 -22.90 -16.37 12.02
C ALA A 23 -21.64 -15.68 12.57
N LYS A 24 -21.28 -16.08 13.80
CA LYS A 24 -20.07 -15.58 14.45
C LYS A 24 -18.83 -15.99 13.62
N PRO A 25 -17.93 -15.06 13.27
CA PRO A 25 -16.72 -15.41 12.53
C PRO A 25 -15.80 -16.27 13.40
N SER A 26 -15.21 -17.30 12.78
CA SER A 26 -14.27 -18.21 13.46
C SER A 26 -13.00 -17.48 13.89
N GLU A 27 -12.27 -18.02 14.87
CA GLU A 27 -11.03 -17.42 15.35
C GLU A 27 -10.00 -17.23 14.24
N ARG A 28 -9.85 -18.27 13.39
CA ARG A 28 -8.95 -18.22 12.23
C ARG A 28 -9.32 -17.10 11.26
N GLN A 29 -10.60 -16.93 10.92
CA GLN A 29 -11.05 -15.84 10.06
C GLN A 29 -10.75 -14.46 10.68
N GLN A 30 -10.89 -14.33 11.99
CA GLN A 30 -10.57 -13.07 12.68
C GLN A 30 -9.08 -12.77 12.62
N ASP A 31 -8.23 -13.77 12.80
CA ASP A 31 -6.78 -13.60 12.78
C ASP A 31 -6.25 -13.32 11.37
N ASP A 32 -6.77 -14.02 10.36
CA ASP A 32 -6.48 -13.74 8.95
C ASP A 32 -6.88 -12.29 8.59
N ALA A 33 -8.06 -11.84 9.04
CA ALA A 33 -8.51 -10.47 8.82
C ALA A 33 -7.61 -9.42 9.51
N LYS A 34 -7.12 -9.71 10.72
CA LYS A 34 -6.15 -8.84 11.43
C LYS A 34 -4.82 -8.78 10.68
N ALA A 35 -4.29 -9.93 10.27
CA ALA A 35 -3.04 -10.03 9.52
C ALA A 35 -3.13 -9.27 8.20
N ALA A 36 -4.21 -9.47 7.44
CA ALA A 36 -4.45 -8.75 6.19
C ALA A 36 -4.57 -7.23 6.41
N LYS A 37 -5.27 -6.79 7.48
CA LYS A 37 -5.36 -5.36 7.83
C LYS A 37 -3.97 -4.78 8.17
N GLN A 38 -3.14 -5.53 8.89
CA GLN A 38 -1.78 -5.10 9.22
C GLN A 38 -0.88 -5.04 7.98
N ALA A 39 -0.94 -6.03 7.10
CA ALA A 39 -0.21 -6.04 5.83
C ALA A 39 -0.55 -4.83 4.97
N ARG A 40 -1.84 -4.51 4.80
CA ARG A 40 -2.28 -3.30 4.08
C ARG A 40 -1.74 -2.01 4.70
N ARG A 41 -1.70 -1.93 6.04
CA ARG A 41 -1.14 -0.75 6.73
C ARG A 41 0.36 -0.61 6.45
N LYS A 42 1.13 -1.71 6.54
CA LYS A 42 2.57 -1.73 6.22
C LYS A 42 2.83 -1.31 4.78
N HIS A 43 2.05 -1.84 3.84
CA HIS A 43 2.14 -1.46 2.42
C HIS A 43 1.91 0.04 2.23
N ARG A 44 0.83 0.60 2.80
CA ARG A 44 0.56 2.05 2.73
C ARG A 44 1.69 2.90 3.34
N ALA A 45 2.26 2.47 4.47
CA ALA A 45 3.38 3.16 5.09
C ALA A 45 4.63 3.17 4.18
N SER A 46 4.95 2.04 3.54
CA SER A 46 6.03 1.94 2.56
C SER A 46 5.81 2.89 1.38
N MET A 47 4.60 2.88 0.80
CA MET A 47 4.27 3.79 -0.31
C MET A 47 4.34 5.26 0.10
N ALA A 48 3.86 5.61 1.30
CA ALA A 48 3.95 6.97 1.82
C ALA A 48 5.41 7.41 2.01
N ALA A 49 6.28 6.53 2.54
CA ALA A 49 7.70 6.80 2.67
C ALA A 49 8.38 6.99 1.31
N ALA A 50 8.07 6.15 0.33
CA ALA A 50 8.58 6.29 -1.04
C ALA A 50 8.10 7.59 -1.70
N ALA A 51 6.82 7.93 -1.55
CA ALA A 51 6.26 9.18 -2.06
C ALA A 51 6.94 10.40 -1.42
N LYS A 52 7.16 10.37 -0.11
CA LYS A 52 7.87 11.43 0.62
C LYS A 52 9.31 11.58 0.14
N ALA A 53 10.06 10.48 0.01
CA ALA A 53 11.41 10.50 -0.53
C ALA A 53 11.48 11.08 -1.96
N ASN A 54 10.47 10.78 -2.79
CA ASN A 54 10.38 11.35 -4.13
C ASN A 54 10.04 12.85 -4.12
N GLN A 55 9.18 13.31 -3.21
CA GLN A 55 8.92 14.75 -3.03
C GLN A 55 10.18 15.50 -2.57
N ASP A 56 10.91 14.94 -1.61
CA ASP A 56 12.13 15.55 -1.07
C ASP A 56 13.24 15.62 -2.13
N ARG A 57 13.32 14.66 -3.06
CA ARG A 57 14.21 14.75 -4.23
C ARG A 57 13.79 15.88 -5.17
N ARG A 58 12.50 15.97 -5.54
CA ARG A 58 12.00 17.04 -6.41
C ARG A 58 12.22 18.44 -5.82
N GLY A 59 12.04 18.59 -4.50
CA GLY A 59 12.29 19.87 -3.82
C GLY A 59 13.75 20.34 -3.92
N ARG A 60 14.70 19.40 -3.98
CA ARG A 60 16.13 19.71 -4.18
C ARG A 60 16.44 20.04 -5.63
N ASP A 61 15.94 19.27 -6.59
CA ASP A 61 16.18 19.53 -8.03
C ASP A 61 15.68 20.92 -8.45
N VAL A 62 14.52 21.36 -7.94
CA VAL A 62 13.98 22.71 -8.23
C VAL A 62 14.83 23.82 -7.58
N GLN A 63 15.41 23.59 -6.40
CA GLN A 63 16.33 24.53 -5.76
C GLN A 63 17.69 24.62 -6.45
N ASP A 64 18.17 23.51 -7.00
CA ASP A 64 19.40 23.46 -7.80
C ASP A 64 19.21 24.07 -9.20
N GLU A 65 18.00 24.07 -9.78
CA GLU A 65 17.71 24.82 -11.02
C GLU A 65 17.58 26.34 -10.82
N ILE A 66 17.17 26.81 -9.63
CA ILE A 66 17.12 28.24 -9.31
C ILE A 66 18.52 28.81 -9.00
N ARG A 67 19.46 27.96 -8.58
CA ARG A 67 20.88 28.34 -8.48
C ARG A 67 21.52 28.28 -9.87
N PRO A 68 22.22 29.33 -10.34
CA PRO A 68 22.80 29.30 -11.67
C PRO A 68 23.95 28.28 -11.66
N THR A 69 23.71 27.11 -12.22
CA THR A 69 24.78 26.14 -12.47
C THR A 69 25.58 26.60 -13.71
N PRO A 70 26.93 26.67 -13.63
CA PRO A 70 27.72 26.94 -14.82
C PRO A 70 27.53 25.80 -15.81
N LYS A 71 27.01 26.12 -17.00
CA LYS A 71 26.76 25.20 -18.11
C LYS A 71 28.08 24.53 -18.53
N THR A 72 28.35 23.32 -18.06
CA THR A 72 29.34 22.44 -18.70
C THR A 72 28.63 21.29 -19.39
N ALA A 73 29.00 21.13 -20.66
CA ALA A 73 28.29 20.34 -21.66
C ALA A 73 28.22 18.85 -21.29
N ARG A 74 27.01 18.32 -21.22
CA ARG A 74 26.77 16.89 -21.04
C ARG A 74 26.80 16.17 -22.39
N LYS A 75 27.90 15.49 -22.70
CA LYS A 75 27.92 14.36 -23.63
C LYS A 75 28.34 13.13 -22.86
N GLN A 76 27.44 12.16 -22.74
CA GLN A 76 27.75 10.75 -22.97
C GLN A 76 26.46 9.94 -23.07
N SER A 77 26.31 9.41 -24.28
CA SER A 77 25.36 8.43 -24.80
C SER A 77 25.31 7.15 -23.94
N ARG A 78 24.12 6.71 -23.58
CA ARG A 78 23.87 5.32 -23.14
C ARG A 78 23.31 4.54 -24.32
N SER A 79 24.15 3.72 -24.96
CA SER A 79 23.71 2.58 -25.76
C SER A 79 23.22 1.49 -24.80
N ILE A 80 21.94 1.13 -24.88
CA ILE A 80 21.42 -0.07 -24.21
C ILE A 80 20.82 -0.94 -25.30
N LEU A 81 21.69 -1.72 -25.93
CA LEU A 81 21.29 -2.90 -26.67
C LEU A 81 22.40 -3.92 -26.52
N GLN A 82 22.24 -4.87 -25.59
CA GLN A 82 22.68 -6.28 -25.66
C GLN A 82 21.82 -7.05 -24.62
N GLN A 83 20.78 -7.75 -25.09
CA GLN A 83 20.74 -9.20 -25.34
C GLN A 83 20.38 -10.02 -24.10
N THR A 84 19.08 -10.35 -24.00
CA THR A 84 18.60 -11.53 -23.27
C THR A 84 18.83 -12.75 -24.15
N HIS A 85 19.79 -13.60 -23.81
CA HIS A 85 19.85 -14.97 -24.33
C HIS A 85 19.08 -15.88 -23.38
N PHE A 86 18.10 -16.56 -23.97
CA PHE A 86 17.33 -17.65 -23.38
C PHE A 86 17.99 -18.95 -23.87
N VAL A 87 18.46 -19.79 -22.94
CA VAL A 87 18.60 -21.25 -23.12
C VAL A 87 18.27 -21.88 -21.78
#